data_AF-A0A7S3PNP0-F1
#
_entry.id   AF-A0A7S3PNP0-F1
#
_cell.length_a   1.000
_cell.length_b   1.000
_cell.length_c   1.000
_cell.angle_alpha   90.00
_cell.angle_beta   90.00
_cell.angle_gamma   90.00
#
_symmetry.space_group_name_H-M   'P 1'
#
loop_
_entity.id
_entity.type
_entity.pdbx_description
1 polymer ?
#
loop_
_entity_poly.entity_id
_entity_poly.type
_entity_poly.pdbx_seq_one_letter_code
_entity_poly.pdbx_strand_id
1 'polypeptide(L)'
;LAKAIYKALIDWIGQKANRSLSMSQNYKPFRYIGILDTLGIENLDQVGLDQLLINYSDERLQILFEHHVHEIANKDIQDDGLEVNKDYLKPTNMVLEILDNSTK
;
A
#
# COMPACT_ATOMS: atom_id res chain seq x y z
N LEU A 1 24.39 11.93 9.10
CA LEU A 1 24.16 12.04 10.56
C LEU A 1 22.77 12.61 10.89
N ALA A 2 22.41 13.82 10.44
CA ALA A 2 21.10 14.44 10.75
C ALA A 2 19.88 13.56 10.39
N LYS A 3 19.81 12.99 9.17
CA LYS A 3 18.74 12.06 8.76
C LYS A 3 18.61 10.84 9.69
N ALA A 4 19.74 10.32 10.19
CA ALA A 4 19.75 9.16 11.09
C ALA A 4 19.22 9.51 12.49
N ILE A 5 19.58 10.69 13.00
CA ILE A 5 19.06 11.20 14.28
C ILE A 5 17.54 11.43 14.19
N TYR A 6 17.08 12.06 13.10
CA TYR A 6 15.65 12.28 12.86
C TYR A 6 14.87 10.95 12.78
N LYS A 7 15.40 9.96 12.05
CA LYS A 7 14.80 8.62 11.99
C LYS A 7 14.70 7.97 13.38
N ALA A 8 15.78 8.02 14.16
CA ALA A 8 15.81 7.47 15.52
C ALA A 8 14.79 8.14 16.45
N LEU A 9 14.57 9.45 16.29
CA LEU A 9 13.56 10.20 17.06
C LEU A 9 12.14 9.73 16.72
N ILE A 10 11.79 9.62 15.43
CA ILE A 10 10.47 9.13 15.00
C ILE A 10 10.24 7.71 15.53
N ASP A 11 11.24 6.83 15.42
CA ASP A 11 11.13 5.46 15.91
C ASP A 11 10.89 5.42 17.43
N TRP A 12 11.58 6.29 18.18
CA TRP A 12 11.39 6.41 19.63
C TRP A 12 9.99 6.90 20.00
N ILE A 13 9.45 7.89 19.28
CA ILE A 13 8.08 8.39 19.47
C ILE A 13 7.07 7.27 19.21
N GLY A 14 7.20 6.54 18.09
CA GLY A 14 6.32 5.43 17.74
C GLY A 14 6.33 4.32 18.79
N GLN A 15 7.53 3.93 19.27
CA GLN A 15 7.64 2.96 20.36
C GLN A 15 7.01 3.44 21.67
N LYS A 16 7.15 4.73 22.00
CA LYS A 16 6.55 5.30 23.21
C LYS A 16 5.02 5.27 23.12
N ALA A 17 4.45 5.67 21.97
CA ALA A 17 3.01 5.59 21.73
C ALA A 17 2.50 4.14 21.83
N ASN A 18 3.17 3.19 21.18
CA ASN A 18 2.78 1.78 21.21
C ASN A 18 2.80 1.19 22.62
N ARG A 19 3.80 1.52 23.44
CA ARG A 19 3.85 1.09 24.86
C ARG A 19 2.73 1.70 25.70
N SER A 20 2.30 2.91 25.40
CA SER A 20 1.19 3.55 26.10
C SER A 20 -0.16 2.99 25.69
N LEU A 21 -0.29 2.50 24.45
CA LEU A 21 -1.51 1.93 23.89
C LEU A 21 -1.59 0.40 24.01
N SER A 22 -0.51 -0.28 24.41
CA SER A 22 -0.49 -1.75 24.51
C SER A 22 -1.50 -2.24 25.55
N MET A 23 -2.39 -3.15 25.16
CA MET A 23 -3.27 -3.84 26.10
C MET A 23 -2.51 -4.86 26.95
N SER A 24 -3.04 -5.17 28.14
CA SER A 24 -2.45 -6.16 29.05
C SER A 24 -2.24 -7.51 28.36
N GLN A 25 -1.10 -8.17 28.62
CA GLN A 25 -0.66 -9.44 28.01
C GLN A 25 -1.66 -10.60 28.15
N ASN A 26 -2.70 -10.45 28.98
CA ASN A 26 -3.76 -11.43 29.16
C ASN A 26 -4.82 -11.44 28.05
N TYR A 27 -4.83 -10.45 27.14
CA TYR A 27 -5.66 -10.47 25.93
C TYR A 27 -4.86 -11.07 24.77
N LYS A 28 -5.24 -12.27 24.30
CA LYS A 28 -4.71 -12.82 23.05
C LYS A 28 -5.25 -11.99 21.87
N PRO A 29 -4.42 -11.29 21.09
CA PRO A 29 -4.89 -10.46 19.99
C PRO A 29 -5.15 -11.35 18.76
N PHE A 30 -6.20 -12.17 18.80
CA PHE A 30 -6.53 -13.01 17.66
C PHE A 30 -7.21 -12.22 16.52
N ARG A 31 -7.65 -10.99 16.79
CA ARG A 31 -8.33 -10.12 15.82
C ARG A 31 -7.95 -8.67 16.07
N TYR A 32 -7.70 -7.93 15.01
CA TYR A 32 -7.51 -6.48 15.06
C TYR A 32 -8.14 -5.85 13.82
N ILE A 33 -8.51 -4.57 13.92
CA ILE A 33 -8.92 -3.75 12.79
C ILE A 33 -7.77 -2.78 12.53
N GLY A 34 -7.13 -2.92 11.37
CA GLY A 34 -6.07 -2.01 10.92
C GLY A 34 -6.66 -0.87 10.11
N ILE A 35 -6.19 0.35 10.36
CA ILE A 35 -6.44 1.51 9.50
C ILE A 35 -5.10 1.91 8.91
N LEU A 36 -5.06 2.10 7.60
CA LEU A 36 -3.88 2.54 6.85
C LEU A 36 -4.16 3.93 6.28
N ASP A 37 -3.24 4.86 6.53
CA ASP A 37 -3.23 6.22 5.99
C ASP A 37 -1.92 6.40 5.22
N THR A 38 -2.01 6.60 3.90
CA THR A 38 -0.85 6.76 3.00
C THR A 38 -0.94 8.06 2.23
N LEU A 39 0.22 8.52 1.74
CA LEU A 39 0.30 9.64 0.82
C LEU A 39 -0.15 9.19 -0.56
N GLY A 40 -1.07 9.94 -1.18
CA GLY A 40 -1.59 9.68 -2.51
C GLY A 40 -0.56 9.92 -3.63
N ILE A 41 -0.85 9.46 -4.85
CA ILE A 41 -0.12 9.86 -6.06
C ILE A 41 -0.03 11.39 -6.14
N GLU A 42 1.18 11.92 -6.30
CA GLU A 42 1.39 13.33 -6.60
C GLU A 42 1.94 13.50 -8.02
N ASN A 43 1.36 14.46 -8.73
CA ASN A 43 1.78 14.85 -10.07
C ASN A 43 2.28 16.30 -10.02
N LEU A 44 3.60 16.45 -10.01
CA LEU A 44 4.29 17.74 -9.85
C LEU A 44 5.18 18.01 -11.06
N ASP A 45 5.37 19.28 -11.39
CA ASP A 45 6.20 19.72 -12.53
C ASP A 45 7.69 19.34 -12.38
N GLN A 46 8.17 19.15 -11.15
CA GLN A 46 9.49 18.61 -10.86
C GLN A 46 9.35 17.33 -10.02
N VAL A 47 9.75 16.20 -10.60
CA VAL A 47 9.73 14.91 -9.92
C VAL A 47 11.09 14.63 -9.28
N GLY A 48 11.10 14.54 -7.94
CA GLY A 48 12.25 14.11 -7.16
C GLY A 48 12.19 12.62 -6.79
N LEU A 49 13.29 12.08 -6.24
CA LEU A 49 13.34 10.69 -5.74
C LEU A 49 12.24 10.42 -4.71
N ASP A 50 12.00 11.35 -3.78
CA ASP A 50 10.98 11.18 -2.75
C ASP A 50 9.58 11.02 -3.36
N GLN A 51 9.28 11.79 -4.42
CA GLN A 51 8.01 11.68 -5.13
C GLN A 51 7.86 10.37 -5.89
N LEU A 52 8.94 9.93 -6.53
CA LEU A 52 8.97 8.64 -7.20
C LEU A 52 8.70 7.49 -6.20
N LEU A 53 9.27 7.56 -5.00
CA LEU A 53 9.05 6.56 -3.94
C LEU A 53 7.61 6.56 -3.42
N ILE A 54 6.99 7.75 -3.28
CA ILE A 54 5.57 7.89 -2.93
C ILE A 54 4.71 7.23 -4.02
N ASN A 55 4.84 7.67 -5.28
CA ASN A 55 4.03 7.17 -6.39
C ASN A 55 4.23 5.66 -6.61
N TYR A 56 5.46 5.14 -6.45
CA TYR A 56 5.74 3.71 -6.52
C TYR A 56 5.03 2.92 -5.42
N SER A 57 5.06 3.43 -4.19
CA SER A 57 4.43 2.74 -3.05
C SER A 57 2.90 2.70 -3.22
N ASP A 58 2.33 3.80 -3.72
CA ASP A 58 0.91 3.91 -3.98
C ASP A 58 0.45 3.04 -5.15
N GLU A 59 1.20 2.99 -6.26
CA GLU A 59 0.87 2.12 -7.39
C GLU A 59 0.94 0.63 -6.99
N ARG A 60 1.87 0.24 -6.12
CA ARG A 60 1.92 -1.11 -5.53
C ARG A 60 0.70 -1.42 -4.68
N LEU A 61 0.24 -0.47 -3.86
CA LEU A 61 -0.98 -0.63 -3.08
C LEU A 61 -2.22 -0.72 -3.97
N GLN A 62 -2.29 0.10 -5.02
CA GLN A 62 -3.37 0.08 -6.00
C GLN A 62 -3.46 -1.28 -6.70
N ILE A 63 -2.33 -1.86 -7.13
CA ILE A 63 -2.32 -3.21 -7.74
C ILE A 63 -2.84 -4.28 -6.77
N LEU A 64 -2.42 -4.22 -5.51
CA LEU A 64 -2.91 -5.16 -4.49
C LEU A 64 -4.42 -5.01 -4.28
N PHE A 65 -4.92 -3.78 -4.22
CA PHE A 65 -6.34 -3.48 -4.06
C PHE A 65 -7.16 -3.95 -5.27
N GLU A 66 -6.71 -3.65 -6.48
CA GLU A 66 -7.36 -4.07 -7.73
C GLU A 66 -7.43 -5.60 -7.81
N HIS A 67 -6.35 -6.31 -7.49
CA HIS A 67 -6.35 -7.77 -7.43
C HIS A 67 -7.38 -8.30 -6.43
N HIS A 68 -7.41 -7.75 -5.21
CA HIS A 68 -8.33 -8.19 -4.17
C HIS A 68 -9.80 -7.97 -4.55
N VAL A 69 -10.13 -6.78 -5.05
CA VAL A 69 -11.49 -6.45 -5.51
C VAL A 69 -11.89 -7.35 -6.68
N HIS A 70 -10.97 -7.65 -7.58
CA HIS A 70 -11.21 -8.55 -8.71
C HIS A 70 -11.48 -9.99 -8.24
N GLU A 71 -10.73 -10.52 -7.28
CA GLU A 71 -10.99 -11.85 -6.73
C GLU A 71 -12.39 -11.95 -6.10
N ILE A 72 -12.81 -10.91 -5.35
CA ILE A 72 -14.15 -10.82 -4.78
C ILE A 72 -15.20 -10.80 -5.89
N ALA A 73 -15.06 -9.90 -6.86
CA ALA A 73 -16.02 -9.76 -7.95
C ALA A 73 -16.17 -11.05 -8.77
N ASN A 74 -15.06 -11.73 -9.10
CA ASN A 74 -15.08 -13.00 -9.80
C ASN A 74 -15.79 -14.10 -9.03
N LYS A 75 -15.63 -14.13 -7.71
CA LYS A 75 -16.33 -15.08 -6.86
C LYS A 75 -17.84 -14.85 -6.91
N ASP A 76 -18.28 -13.59 -6.76
CA ASP A 76 -19.69 -13.25 -6.83
C ASP A 76 -20.30 -13.61 -8.20
N ILE A 77 -19.56 -13.34 -9.29
CA ILE A 77 -19.94 -13.72 -10.67
C ILE A 77 -20.09 -15.23 -10.84
N GLN A 78 -19.16 -16.02 -10.27
CA GLN A 78 -19.21 -17.48 -10.34
C GLN A 78 -20.38 -18.04 -9.53
N ASP A 79 -20.65 -17.48 -8.35
CA ASP A 79 -21.80 -17.85 -7.51
C ASP A 79 -23.13 -17.57 -8.25
N ASP A 80 -23.17 -16.55 -9.10
CA ASP A 80 -24.31 -16.22 -9.98
C ASP A 80 -24.35 -17.00 -11.30
N GLY A 81 -23.33 -17.82 -11.62
CA GLY A 81 -23.26 -18.63 -12.84
C GLY A 81 -23.02 -17.83 -14.13
N LEU A 82 -22.44 -16.64 -14.03
CA LEU A 82 -22.18 -15.74 -15.16
C LEU A 82 -20.70 -15.82 -15.61
N GLU A 83 -20.42 -15.46 -16.86
CA GLU A 83 -19.05 -15.29 -17.37
C GLU A 83 -18.79 -13.81 -17.72
N VAL A 84 -17.66 -13.27 -17.28
CA VAL A 84 -17.25 -11.90 -17.56
C VAL A 84 -15.97 -11.87 -18.40
N ASN A 85 -15.93 -10.95 -19.35
CA ASN A 85 -14.75 -10.70 -20.17
C ASN A 85 -13.64 -10.08 -19.31
N LYS A 86 -12.48 -10.74 -19.29
CA LYS A 86 -11.31 -10.36 -18.49
C LYS A 86 -10.54 -9.15 -19.04
N ASP A 87 -10.87 -8.68 -20.24
CA ASP A 87 -10.15 -7.61 -20.93
C ASP A 87 -10.40 -6.20 -20.39
N TYR A 88 -11.36 -6.02 -19.48
CA TYR A 88 -11.73 -4.70 -18.94
C TYR A 88 -10.82 -4.18 -17.82
N LEU A 89 -9.84 -4.97 -17.38
CA LEU A 89 -8.96 -4.62 -16.27
C LEU A 89 -7.53 -4.49 -16.79
N LYS A 90 -7.23 -3.33 -17.41
CA LYS A 90 -5.84 -2.94 -17.61
C LYS A 90 -5.31 -2.35 -16.30
N PRO A 91 -4.24 -2.92 -15.71
CA PRO A 91 -3.64 -2.37 -14.50
C PRO A 91 -3.11 -0.96 -14.77
N THR A 92 -3.20 -0.10 -13.78
CA THR A 92 -2.43 1.15 -13.77
C THR A 92 -1.03 0.80 -13.32
N ASN A 93 -0.12 0.58 -14.27
CA ASN A 93 1.24 0.10 -14.01
C ASN A 93 2.31 1.01 -14.64
N MET A 94 1.99 2.27 -14.90
CA MET A 94 2.86 3.19 -15.63
C MET A 94 4.18 3.46 -14.89
N VAL A 95 4.16 3.64 -13.56
CA VAL A 95 5.39 3.93 -12.80
C VAL A 95 6.24 2.66 -12.67
N LEU A 96 5.61 1.52 -12.46
CA LEU A 96 6.26 0.21 -12.40
C LEU A 96 6.85 -0.20 -13.75
N GLU A 97 6.15 0.05 -14.87
CA GLU A 97 6.69 -0.20 -16.20
C GLU A 97 7.92 0.66 -16.49
N ILE A 98 7.94 1.92 -16.05
CA ILE A 98 9.12 2.79 -16.21
C ILE A 98 10.30 2.27 -15.38
N LEU A 99 10.05 1.82 -14.15
CA LEU A 99 11.10 1.32 -13.25
C LEU A 99 11.62 -0.07 -13.66
N ASP A 100 10.73 -0.98 -14.06
CA ASP A 100 11.09 -2.35 -14.46
C ASP A 100 11.72 -2.41 -15.87
N ASN A 101 11.44 -1.43 -16.74
CA ASN A 101 12.11 -1.31 -18.04
C ASN A 101 13.44 -0.55 -17.99
N SER A 102 13.81 0.07 -16.86
CA SER A 102 15.08 0.80 -16.71
C SER A 102 16.32 -0.12 -16.55
N THR A 103 16.10 -1.43 -16.41
CA THR A 103 17.12 -2.48 -16.28
C THR A 103 17.47 -3.19 -17.60
N LYS A 104 16.93 -2.72 -18.74
CA LYS A 104 17.28 -3.22 -20.09
C LYS A 104 18.15 -2.26 -20.87
#